data_AF-A0A127QKI4-F1
#
_entry.id   AF-A0A127QKI4-F1
#
_cell.length_a   1.000
_cell.length_b   1.000
_cell.length_c   1.000
_cell.angle_alpha   90.00
_cell.angle_beta   90.00
_cell.angle_gamma   90.00
#
_symmetry.space_group_name_H-M   'P 1'
#
loop_
_entity.id
_entity.type
_entity.pdbx_description
1 polymer ?
#
loop_
_entity_poly.entity_id
_entity_poly.type
_entity_poly.pdbx_seq_one_letter_code
_entity_poly.pdbx_strand_id
1 'polypeptide(L)'
;MSSQYNFGQDELNYIANNWVHLDHDQSITASTGVSYLWQGTTWTADALFGSGLRSGFANTDHLPAYTEVNLGANHVFSDSPIGKVTTRLSVINVFDKVYEIRDGSGIGVGAPQYGQRRGFYLSMSKSF
;
A
#
# COMPACT_ATOMS: atom_id res chain seq x y z
N MET A 1 -25.46 -17.36 13.90
CA MET A 1 -25.86 -17.56 12.49
C MET A 1 -24.60 -17.56 11.65
N SER A 2 -24.39 -18.55 10.78
CA SER A 2 -23.24 -18.53 9.87
C SER A 2 -23.52 -17.55 8.73
N SER A 3 -22.50 -16.83 8.26
CA SER A 3 -22.61 -15.88 7.14
C SER A 3 -22.65 -16.58 5.76
N GLN A 4 -23.10 -17.84 5.70
CA GLN A 4 -23.11 -18.64 4.47
C GLN A 4 -24.11 -18.12 3.43
N TYR A 5 -25.13 -17.36 3.86
CA TYR A 5 -26.13 -16.75 2.97
C TYR A 5 -25.54 -15.72 1.98
N ASN A 6 -24.29 -15.29 2.18
CA ASN A 6 -23.60 -14.37 1.27
C ASN A 6 -23.03 -15.06 0.01
N PHE A 7 -23.10 -16.39 -0.07
CA PHE A 7 -22.42 -17.17 -1.11
C PHE A 7 -23.40 -18.01 -1.92
N GLY A 8 -23.04 -18.26 -3.19
CA GLY A 8 -23.76 -19.19 -4.05
C GLY A 8 -23.60 -20.64 -3.56
N GLN A 9 -24.55 -21.50 -3.90
CA GLN A 9 -24.51 -22.91 -3.50
C GLN A 9 -23.31 -23.65 -4.10
N ASP A 10 -22.91 -23.28 -5.31
CA ASP A 10 -21.71 -23.75 -6.00
C ASP A 10 -20.43 -23.37 -5.25
N GLU A 11 -20.32 -22.13 -4.79
CA GLU A 11 -19.19 -21.66 -3.99
C GLU A 11 -19.13 -22.38 -2.64
N LEU A 12 -20.26 -22.56 -1.95
CA LEU A 12 -20.34 -23.34 -0.70
C LEU A 12 -19.90 -24.80 -0.90
N ASN A 13 -20.34 -25.43 -1.99
CA ASN A 13 -19.95 -26.81 -2.32
C ASN A 13 -18.44 -26.92 -2.61
N TYR A 14 -17.87 -25.91 -3.27
CA TYR A 14 -16.43 -25.83 -3.50
C TYR A 14 -15.66 -25.69 -2.19
N ILE A 15 -16.02 -24.72 -1.35
CA ILE A 15 -15.36 -24.48 -0.04
C ILE A 15 -15.43 -25.73 0.84
N ALA A 16 -16.54 -26.48 0.80
CA ALA A 16 -16.70 -27.68 1.63
C ALA A 16 -15.68 -28.80 1.33
N ASN A 17 -15.08 -28.80 0.14
CA ASN A 17 -14.20 -29.87 -0.33
C ASN A 17 -12.81 -29.38 -0.74
N ASN A 18 -12.50 -28.09 -0.62
CA ASN A 18 -11.25 -27.49 -1.07
C ASN A 18 -10.66 -26.55 -0.01
N TRP A 19 -9.33 -26.43 -0.03
CA TRP A 19 -8.65 -25.34 0.66
C TRP A 19 -8.84 -24.05 -0.15
N VAL A 20 -9.08 -22.96 0.57
CA VAL A 20 -9.39 -21.65 -0.01
C VAL A 20 -8.39 -20.63 0.51
N HIS A 21 -7.91 -19.77 -0.38
CA HIS A 21 -7.01 -18.69 0.01
C HIS A 21 -7.74 -17.63 0.85
N LEU A 22 -6.99 -16.98 1.75
CA LEU A 22 -7.50 -15.84 2.49
C LEU A 22 -7.60 -14.62 1.56
N ASP A 23 -8.56 -13.73 1.81
CA ASP A 23 -8.76 -12.49 1.06
C ASP A 23 -7.51 -11.59 1.06
N HIS A 24 -6.75 -11.63 2.15
CA HIS A 24 -5.53 -10.85 2.35
C HIS A 24 -4.24 -11.63 2.00
N ASP A 25 -4.36 -12.75 1.29
CA ASP A 25 -3.21 -13.51 0.80
C ASP A 25 -2.56 -12.81 -0.39
N GLN A 26 -1.56 -11.97 -0.10
CA GLN A 26 -0.67 -11.39 -1.09
C GLN A 26 0.55 -12.28 -1.30
N SER A 27 0.53 -13.10 -2.35
CA SER A 27 1.54 -14.16 -2.53
C SER A 27 2.97 -13.64 -2.69
N ILE A 28 3.17 -12.48 -3.31
CA ILE A 28 4.49 -11.85 -3.43
C ILE A 28 4.40 -10.38 -3.05
N THR A 29 5.30 -9.97 -2.16
CA THR A 29 5.58 -8.57 -1.86
C THR A 29 7.07 -8.31 -1.99
N ALA A 30 7.42 -7.12 -2.44
CA ALA A 30 8.80 -6.66 -2.47
C ALA A 30 8.87 -5.17 -2.15
N SER A 31 9.99 -4.75 -1.56
CA SER A 31 10.26 -3.33 -1.34
C SER A 31 11.72 -3.03 -1.63
N THR A 32 12.00 -1.82 -2.07
CA THR A 32 13.36 -1.31 -2.24
C THR A 32 13.40 0.17 -1.92
N GLY A 33 14.56 0.67 -1.50
CA GLY A 33 14.73 2.06 -1.15
C GLY A 33 16.18 2.51 -1.21
N VAL A 34 16.37 3.77 -1.56
CA VAL A 34 17.66 4.44 -1.62
C VAL A 34 17.58 5.77 -0.88
N SER A 35 18.71 6.15 -0.28
CA SER A 35 18.85 7.47 0.34
C SER A 35 20.20 8.07 -0.01
N TYR A 36 20.22 9.39 -0.22
CA TYR A 36 21.43 10.13 -0.55
C TYR A 36 21.47 11.47 0.19
N LEU A 37 22.51 11.67 0.99
CA LEU A 37 22.74 12.92 1.69
C LEU A 37 23.57 13.86 0.81
N TRP A 38 23.01 15.02 0.51
CA TRP A 38 23.66 16.06 -0.28
C TRP A 38 23.39 17.43 0.33
N GLN A 39 24.46 18.14 0.70
CA GLN A 39 24.41 19.51 1.24
C GLN A 39 23.36 19.71 2.35
N GLY A 40 23.35 18.84 3.36
CA GLY A 40 22.39 18.92 4.48
C GLY A 40 20.97 18.46 4.14
N THR A 41 20.71 18.03 2.90
CA THR A 41 19.43 17.44 2.46
C THR A 41 19.60 15.94 2.24
N THR A 42 18.82 15.12 2.94
CA THR A 42 18.68 13.70 2.62
C THR A 42 17.54 13.52 1.64
N TRP A 43 17.86 13.07 0.44
CA TRP A 43 16.90 12.63 -0.57
C TRP A 43 16.60 11.15 -0.37
N THR A 44 15.35 10.75 -0.51
CA THR A 44 14.90 9.36 -0.42
C THR A 44 14.02 9.01 -1.60
N ALA A 45 14.16 7.79 -2.09
CA ALA A 45 13.22 7.19 -3.02
C ALA A 45 12.99 5.74 -2.60
N ASP A 46 11.74 5.30 -2.61
CA ASP A 46 11.37 3.91 -2.33
C ASP A 46 10.30 3.42 -3.29
N ALA A 47 10.22 2.11 -3.42
CA ALA A 47 9.18 1.44 -4.17
C ALA A 47 8.66 0.22 -3.43
N LEU A 48 7.36 0.02 -3.51
CA LEU A 48 6.64 -1.14 -2.98
C LEU A 48 6.00 -1.89 -4.13
N PHE A 49 6.14 -3.21 -4.17
CA PHE A 49 5.49 -4.09 -5.14
C PHE A 49 4.57 -5.09 -4.44
N GLY A 50 3.44 -5.34 -5.06
CA GLY A 50 2.48 -6.35 -4.65
C GLY A 50 1.96 -7.16 -5.83
N SER A 51 1.86 -8.49 -5.69
CA SER A 51 1.30 -9.36 -6.73
C SER A 51 -0.20 -9.18 -6.97
N GLY A 52 -0.91 -8.52 -6.04
CA GLY A 52 -2.36 -8.43 -6.00
C GLY A 52 -2.97 -9.38 -4.95
N LEU A 53 -4.05 -8.93 -4.31
CA LEU A 53 -4.83 -9.72 -3.36
C LEU A 53 -5.80 -10.65 -4.07
N ARG A 54 -6.31 -11.65 -3.34
CA ARG A 54 -7.24 -12.64 -3.86
C ARG A 54 -8.60 -12.04 -4.19
N SER A 55 -9.21 -12.61 -5.23
CA SER A 55 -10.51 -12.17 -5.74
C SER A 55 -11.23 -13.34 -6.43
N GLY A 56 -12.40 -13.04 -6.98
CA GLY A 56 -13.15 -13.98 -7.82
C GLY A 56 -13.79 -15.12 -7.04
N PHE A 57 -14.12 -16.19 -7.77
CA PHE A 57 -14.81 -17.35 -7.21
C PHE A 57 -13.94 -18.05 -6.16
N ALA A 58 -14.43 -18.16 -4.93
CA ALA A 58 -13.74 -18.81 -3.83
C ALA A 58 -12.26 -18.39 -3.65
N ASN A 59 -11.94 -17.11 -3.89
CA ASN A 59 -10.57 -16.57 -3.80
C ASN A 59 -9.53 -17.30 -4.68
N THR A 60 -9.97 -17.88 -5.82
CA THR A 60 -9.10 -18.60 -6.75
C THR A 60 -8.35 -17.66 -7.71
N ASP A 61 -8.87 -16.46 -7.94
CA ASP A 61 -8.23 -15.42 -8.75
C ASP A 61 -7.40 -14.47 -7.88
N HIS A 62 -6.76 -13.51 -8.53
CA HIS A 62 -6.11 -12.39 -7.87
C HIS A 62 -6.18 -11.13 -8.72
N LEU A 63 -6.12 -9.97 -8.06
CA LEU A 63 -6.01 -8.68 -8.71
C LEU A 63 -4.67 -8.51 -9.44
N PRO A 64 -4.58 -7.59 -10.42
CA PRO A 64 -3.32 -7.27 -11.06
C PRO A 64 -2.26 -6.77 -10.07
N ALA A 65 -1.00 -7.08 -10.37
CA ALA A 65 0.11 -6.58 -9.60
C ALA A 65 0.22 -5.05 -9.64
N TYR A 66 0.69 -4.46 -8.54
CA TYR A 66 0.88 -3.01 -8.42
C TYR A 66 2.29 -2.66 -7.94
N THR A 67 2.69 -1.43 -8.26
CA THR A 67 3.91 -0.82 -7.76
C THR A 67 3.60 0.61 -7.38
N GLU A 68 3.97 0.98 -6.16
CA GLU A 68 3.95 2.36 -5.68
C GLU A 68 5.38 2.86 -5.60
N VAL A 69 5.62 4.10 -6.02
CA VAL A 69 6.93 4.76 -5.91
C VAL A 69 6.75 6.06 -5.15
N ASN A 70 7.61 6.26 -4.17
CA ASN A 70 7.57 7.37 -3.23
C ASN A 70 8.89 8.14 -3.27
N LEU A 71 8.81 9.44 -3.02
CA LEU A 71 9.96 10.33 -2.94
C LEU A 71 9.92 11.15 -1.65
N GLY A 72 11.09 11.50 -1.14
CA GLY A 72 11.22 12.36 0.03
C GLY A 72 12.46 13.24 -0.01
N ALA A 73 12.36 14.39 0.66
CA ALA A 73 13.48 15.29 0.91
C ALA A 73 13.41 15.77 2.36
N ASN A 74 14.49 15.55 3.11
CA ASN A 74 14.61 15.94 4.51
C ASN A 74 15.80 16.88 4.67
N HIS A 75 15.58 18.12 5.10
CA HIS A 75 16.65 19.09 5.30
C HIS A 75 16.75 19.51 6.76
N VAL A 76 17.99 19.57 7.27
CA VAL A 76 18.31 20.06 8.61
C VAL A 76 18.88 21.47 8.52
N PHE A 77 18.09 22.44 8.97
CA PHE A 77 18.51 23.83 9.12
C PHE A 77 19.15 24.01 10.49
N SER A 78 20.49 23.97 10.53
CA SER A 78 21.26 24.18 11.76
C SER A 78 21.34 25.65 12.17
N ASP A 79 21.37 26.57 11.19
CA ASP A 79 21.56 28.01 11.40
C ASP A 79 20.25 28.82 11.36
N SER A 80 19.13 28.21 11.75
CA SER A 80 17.83 28.90 11.72
C SER A 80 17.66 29.85 12.92
N PRO A 81 16.98 31.00 12.78
CA PRO A 81 16.73 31.95 13.89
C PRO A 81 15.97 31.35 15.07
N ILE A 82 15.26 30.23 14.86
CA ILE A 82 14.47 29.55 15.87
C ILE A 82 15.17 28.28 16.41
N GLY A 83 16.47 28.13 16.17
CA GLY A 83 17.25 26.94 16.54
C GLY A 83 17.27 25.88 15.44
N LYS A 84 17.75 24.68 15.79
CA LYS A 84 17.88 23.57 14.83
C LYS A 84 16.50 23.05 14.43
N VAL A 85 16.17 23.20 13.15
CA VAL A 85 14.89 22.79 12.57
C VAL A 85 15.12 21.73 11.51
N THR A 86 14.34 20.67 11.54
CA THR A 86 14.29 19.68 10.47
C THR A 86 12.97 19.81 9.73
N THR A 87 13.02 19.86 8.41
CA THR A 87 11.83 19.81 7.56
C THR A 87 11.86 18.56 6.69
N ARG A 88 10.70 18.00 6.40
CA ARG A 88 10.56 16.88 5.49
C ARG A 88 9.37 17.09 4.55
N LEU A 89 9.63 16.94 3.26
CA LEU A 89 8.62 16.79 2.23
C LEU A 89 8.59 15.34 1.78
N SER A 90 7.41 14.73 1.71
CA SER A 90 7.20 13.40 1.16
C SER A 90 6.10 13.44 0.09
N VAL A 91 6.34 12.74 -1.01
CA VAL A 91 5.36 12.50 -2.08
C VAL A 91 5.12 11.00 -2.18
N ILE A 92 3.91 10.59 -1.86
CA ILE A 92 3.48 9.18 -1.92
C ILE A 92 2.78 8.94 -3.26
N ASN A 93 2.98 7.77 -3.87
CA ASN A 93 2.44 7.40 -5.18
C ASN A 93 2.70 8.48 -6.24
N VAL A 94 3.97 8.75 -6.53
CA VAL A 94 4.43 9.87 -7.38
C VAL A 94 3.80 9.82 -8.78
N PHE A 95 3.60 8.62 -9.33
CA PHE A 95 2.98 8.41 -10.63
C PHE A 95 1.45 8.40 -10.61
N ASP A 96 0.82 8.56 -9.43
CA ASP A 96 -0.63 8.60 -9.22
C ASP A 96 -1.36 7.40 -9.83
N LYS A 97 -0.74 6.22 -9.72
CA LYS A 97 -1.32 4.96 -10.19
C LYS A 97 -2.65 4.73 -9.48
N VAL A 98 -3.72 4.55 -10.26
CA VAL A 98 -5.01 4.06 -9.75
C VAL A 98 -4.94 2.54 -9.77
N TYR A 99 -5.18 1.90 -8.65
CA TYR A 99 -5.28 0.45 -8.57
C TYR A 99 -6.19 0.05 -7.42
N GLU A 100 -6.87 -1.07 -7.60
CA GLU A 100 -7.66 -1.69 -6.54
C GLU A 100 -6.75 -2.57 -5.70
N ILE A 101 -6.95 -2.50 -4.38
CA ILE A 101 -6.44 -3.49 -3.44
C ILE A 101 -7.49 -4.58 -3.20
N ARG A 102 -8.77 -4.29 -3.45
CA ARG A 102 -9.91 -5.23 -3.38
C ARG A 102 -10.93 -4.81 -4.45
N ASP A 103 -11.48 -5.76 -5.19
CA ASP A 103 -12.58 -5.51 -6.14
C ASP A 103 -13.98 -5.82 -5.56
N GLY A 104 -14.01 -6.33 -4.32
CA GLY A 104 -15.24 -6.72 -3.63
C GLY A 104 -15.78 -8.11 -3.98
N SER A 105 -15.11 -8.85 -4.85
CA SER A 105 -15.44 -10.23 -5.16
C SER A 105 -14.65 -11.20 -4.27
N GLY A 106 -15.20 -12.38 -4.01
CA GLY A 106 -14.55 -13.41 -3.21
C GLY A 106 -14.90 -13.41 -1.73
N ILE A 107 -14.39 -14.42 -1.04
CA ILE A 107 -14.76 -14.75 0.34
C ILE A 107 -14.03 -13.81 1.28
N GLY A 108 -14.78 -12.97 2.00
CA GLY A 108 -14.24 -12.06 3.01
C GLY A 108 -13.65 -10.76 2.46
N VAL A 109 -13.71 -10.53 1.14
CA VAL A 109 -13.16 -9.32 0.50
C VAL A 109 -14.02 -8.09 0.81
N GLY A 110 -15.35 -8.20 0.66
CA GLY A 110 -16.31 -7.15 1.02
C GLY A 110 -16.57 -6.17 -0.12
N ALA A 111 -16.42 -4.86 0.13
CA ALA A 111 -16.61 -3.83 -0.90
C ALA A 111 -15.30 -3.54 -1.66
N PRO A 112 -15.37 -3.00 -2.89
CA PRO A 112 -14.19 -2.53 -3.60
C PRO A 112 -13.42 -1.47 -2.80
N GLN A 113 -12.09 -1.55 -2.82
CA GLN A 113 -11.18 -0.63 -2.16
C GLN A 113 -10.01 -0.30 -3.07
N TYR A 114 -9.67 0.99 -3.13
CA TYR A 114 -8.55 1.49 -3.90
C TYR A 114 -7.33 1.74 -3.02
N GLY A 115 -6.15 1.55 -3.61
CA GLY A 115 -4.89 1.98 -3.01
C GLY A 115 -4.82 3.50 -2.86
N GLN A 116 -3.85 3.97 -2.08
CA GLN A 116 -3.67 5.39 -1.82
C GLN A 116 -3.35 6.15 -3.12
N ARG A 117 -4.07 7.26 -3.35
CA ARG A 117 -3.78 8.21 -4.44
C ARG A 117 -2.52 9.02 -4.14
N ARG A 118 -2.01 9.78 -5.10
CA ARG A 118 -0.85 10.65 -4.85
C ARG A 118 -1.10 11.60 -3.69
N GLY A 119 -0.18 11.62 -2.73
CA GLY A 119 -0.26 12.43 -1.51
C GLY A 119 0.99 13.25 -1.26
N PHE A 120 0.82 14.50 -0.81
CA PHE A 120 1.93 15.39 -0.43
C PHE A 120 1.88 15.65 1.07
N TYR A 121 3.01 15.42 1.74
CA TYR A 121 3.12 15.58 3.19
C TYR A 121 4.30 16.49 3.52
N LEU A 122 4.06 17.51 4.33
CA LEU A 122 5.10 18.39 4.88
C LEU A 122 5.11 18.24 6.39
N SER A 123 6.29 18.03 6.97
CA SER A 123 6.48 18.07 8.41
C SER A 123 7.66 18.94 8.80
N MET A 124 7.59 19.48 10.02
CA MET A 124 8.62 20.30 10.63
C MET A 124 8.80 19.85 12.08
N SER A 125 10.03 19.70 12.53
CA SER A 125 10.38 19.47 13.92
C SER A 125 11.50 20.40 14.36
N LYS A 126 11.43 20.87 15.61
CA LYS A 126 12.48 21.67 16.24
C LYS A 126 13.11 20.85 17.36
N SER A 127 14.43 20.76 17.37
CA SER A 127 15.18 20.19 18.50
C SER A 127 15.46 21.29 19.52
N PHE A 128 15.38 20.95 20.82
CA PHE A 128 15.66 21.83 21.94
C PHE A 128 17.10 21.65 22.45
#